data_AF-A0A3D3HH61-F1
#
_entry.id   AF-A0A3D3HH61-F1
#
_cell.length_a   1.000
_cell.length_b   1.000
_cell.length_c   1.000
_cell.angle_alpha   90.00
_cell.angle_beta   90.00
_cell.angle_gamma   90.00
#
_symmetry.space_group_name_H-M   'P 1'
#
loop_
_entity.id
_entity.type
_entity.pdbx_description
1 polymer ?
#
loop_
_entity_poly.entity_id
_entity_poly.type
_entity_poly.pdbx_seq_one_letter_code
_entity_poly.pdbx_strand_id
1 'polypeptide(L)'
;MFNKLIASILPYLPKKFIWIFSRAYISGVTMADAIRSSKELNAQGVRVTLDVLGEFIKSLDEAEENKQEYLDLIGETQRNGINGNYSLKPTSFGLLIDKDVCYTLMREIVAKAASFNNFCRIDMEDSPCT
;
A
#
# COMPACT_ATOMS: atom_id res chain seq x y z
N MET A 1 -25.35 -4.02 -18.53
CA MET A 1 -25.05 -3.06 -19.61
C MET A 1 -24.69 -1.67 -19.05
N PHE A 2 -25.49 -1.12 -18.14
CA PHE A 2 -25.26 0.19 -17.52
C PHE A 2 -23.93 0.31 -16.74
N ASN A 3 -23.57 -0.67 -15.89
CA ASN A 3 -22.30 -0.64 -15.14
C ASN A 3 -21.07 -0.64 -16.06
N LYS A 4 -21.12 -1.34 -17.21
CA LYS A 4 -20.03 -1.33 -18.19
C LYS A 4 -19.87 0.04 -18.86
N LEU A 5 -20.98 0.74 -19.10
CA LEU A 5 -20.97 2.10 -19.65
C LEU A 5 -20.36 3.10 -18.65
N ILE A 6 -20.72 3.01 -17.37
CA ILE A 6 -20.11 3.84 -16.32
C ILE A 6 -18.60 3.57 -16.22
N ALA A 7 -18.20 2.29 -16.18
CA ALA A 7 -16.80 1.88 -16.11
C ALA A 7 -15.96 2.39 -17.29
N SER A 8 -16.54 2.47 -18.48
CA SER A 8 -15.84 2.94 -19.68
C SER A 8 -15.71 4.46 -19.74
N ILE A 9 -16.56 5.22 -19.05
CA ILE A 9 -16.49 6.68 -18.99
C ILE A 9 -15.56 7.15 -17.85
N LEU A 10 -15.41 6.37 -16.79
CA LEU A 10 -14.61 6.70 -15.60
C LEU A 10 -13.21 7.26 -15.88
N PRO A 11 -12.39 6.69 -16.79
CA PRO A 11 -11.05 7.21 -17.11
C PRO A 11 -11.03 8.63 -17.69
N TYR A 12 -12.15 9.07 -18.28
CA TYR A 12 -12.27 10.39 -18.90
C TYR A 12 -12.82 11.44 -17.94
N LEU A 13 -13.27 11.04 -16.75
CA LEU A 13 -13.78 11.99 -15.76
C LEU A 13 -12.63 12.74 -15.07
N PRO A 14 -12.83 14.01 -14.69
CA PRO A 14 -11.82 14.75 -13.95
C PRO A 14 -11.46 14.05 -12.63
N LYS A 15 -10.16 14.02 -12.27
CA LYS A 15 -9.67 13.40 -11.01
C LYS A 15 -10.43 13.88 -9.77
N LYS A 16 -10.81 15.17 -9.71
CA LYS A 16 -11.61 15.76 -8.63
C LYS A 16 -12.98 15.10 -8.47
N PHE A 17 -13.59 14.67 -9.56
CA PHE A 17 -14.89 13.99 -9.53
C PHE A 17 -14.72 12.55 -9.03
N ILE A 18 -13.71 11.84 -9.52
CA ILE A 18 -13.37 10.48 -9.04
C ILE A 18 -13.06 10.48 -7.54
N TRP A 19 -12.39 11.53 -7.06
CA TRP A 19 -12.06 11.72 -5.64
C TRP A 19 -13.30 11.74 -4.73
N ILE A 20 -14.42 12.31 -5.16
CA ILE A 20 -15.66 12.40 -4.37
C ILE A 20 -16.13 11.01 -3.92
N PHE A 21 -15.95 10.00 -4.77
CA PHE A 21 -16.39 8.63 -4.51
C PHE A 21 -15.29 7.77 -3.87
N SER A 22 -14.03 7.94 -4.30
CA SER A 22 -12.91 7.11 -3.81
C SER A 22 -12.48 7.46 -2.39
N ARG A 23 -12.63 8.72 -1.94
CA ARG A 23 -12.19 9.18 -0.61
C ARG A 23 -12.83 8.47 0.59
N ALA A 24 -13.90 7.70 0.39
CA ALA A 24 -14.49 6.87 1.43
C ALA A 24 -13.70 5.56 1.66
N TYR A 25 -12.87 5.17 0.70
CA TYR A 25 -12.13 3.90 0.66
C TYR A 25 -10.62 4.08 0.73
N ILE A 26 -10.11 5.30 0.49
CA ILE A 26 -8.68 5.64 0.56
C ILE A 26 -8.46 6.78 1.55
N SER A 27 -7.44 6.66 2.40
CA SER A 27 -7.13 7.66 3.42
C SER A 27 -6.66 9.00 2.84
N GLY A 28 -6.06 8.97 1.64
CA GLY A 28 -5.40 10.13 1.04
C GLY A 28 -4.51 9.77 -0.13
N VAL A 29 -3.77 10.76 -0.61
CA VAL A 29 -2.72 10.60 -1.64
C VAL A 29 -1.32 10.93 -1.09
N THR A 30 -1.22 11.21 0.21
CA THR A 30 0.03 11.54 0.89
C THR A 30 0.21 10.72 2.15
N MET A 31 1.46 10.57 2.58
CA MET A 31 1.81 9.97 3.87
C MET A 31 1.08 10.65 5.04
N ALA A 32 1.03 11.98 5.03
CA ALA A 32 0.38 12.77 6.07
C ALA A 32 -1.12 12.45 6.20
N ASP A 33 -1.80 12.19 5.08
CA ASP A 33 -3.19 11.78 5.10
C ASP A 33 -3.38 10.39 5.72
N ALA A 34 -2.52 9.43 5.35
CA ALA A 34 -2.56 8.08 5.92
C ALA A 34 -2.32 8.10 7.44
N ILE A 35 -1.37 8.90 7.92
CA ILE A 35 -1.11 9.08 9.36
C ILE A 35 -2.30 9.74 10.06
N ARG A 36 -2.89 10.80 9.49
CA ARG A 36 -4.06 11.48 10.06
C ARG A 36 -5.22 10.50 10.24
N SER A 37 -5.62 9.80 9.18
CA SER A 37 -6.72 8.83 9.23
C SER A 37 -6.42 7.67 10.18
N SER A 38 -5.16 7.23 10.27
CA SER A 38 -4.75 6.20 11.21
C SER A 38 -4.90 6.66 12.67
N LYS A 39 -4.54 7.90 12.99
CA LYS A 39 -4.73 8.46 14.35
C LYS A 39 -6.21 8.57 14.70
N GLU A 40 -7.04 9.02 13.77
CA GLU A 40 -8.49 9.12 13.96
C GLU A 40 -9.13 7.75 14.26
N LEU A 41 -8.70 6.70 13.55
CA LEU A 41 -9.16 5.32 13.79
C LEU A 41 -8.61 4.75 15.10
N ASN A 42 -7.33 4.96 15.40
CA ASN A 42 -6.73 4.53 16.66
C ASN A 42 -7.38 5.19 17.89
N ALA A 43 -7.76 6.47 17.78
CA ALA A 43 -8.51 7.17 18.84
C ALA A 43 -9.88 6.56 19.12
N GLN A 44 -10.44 5.82 18.15
CA GLN A 44 -11.68 5.05 18.27
C GLN A 44 -11.42 3.60 18.71
N GLY A 45 -10.18 3.24 19.05
CA GLY A 45 -9.79 1.88 19.45
C GLY A 45 -9.63 0.90 18.29
N VAL A 46 -9.66 1.38 17.03
CA VAL A 46 -9.49 0.53 15.84
C VAL A 46 -8.02 0.39 15.50
N ARG A 47 -7.53 -0.84 15.36
CA ARG A 47 -6.20 -1.13 14.80
C ARG A 47 -6.26 -1.06 13.28
N VAL A 48 -5.25 -0.45 12.66
CA VAL A 48 -5.20 -0.27 11.19
C VAL A 48 -4.20 -1.21 10.53
N THR A 49 -4.37 -1.42 9.23
CA THR A 49 -3.30 -1.91 8.35
C THR A 49 -3.07 -0.86 7.27
N LEU A 50 -1.82 -0.54 6.97
CA LEU A 50 -1.46 0.42 5.93
C LEU A 50 -1.00 -0.33 4.68
N ASP A 51 -1.52 0.10 3.54
CA ASP A 51 -1.26 -0.46 2.22
C ASP A 51 -0.99 0.71 1.27
N VAL A 52 0.15 0.69 0.61
CA VAL A 52 0.50 1.69 -0.41
C VAL A 52 -0.12 1.25 -1.73
N LEU A 53 -1.01 2.09 -2.28
CA LEU A 53 -1.65 1.81 -3.56
C LEU A 53 -0.70 2.15 -4.70
N GLY A 54 -0.30 1.13 -5.46
CA GLY A 54 0.50 1.26 -6.68
C GLY A 54 -0.12 0.52 -7.87
N GLU A 55 0.31 0.87 -9.08
CA GLU A 55 0.00 0.10 -10.28
C GLU A 55 0.96 -1.09 -10.44
N PHE A 56 0.70 -1.96 -11.42
CA PHE A 56 1.61 -3.04 -11.77
C PHE A 56 2.96 -2.47 -12.21
N ILE A 57 4.03 -2.89 -11.52
CA ILE A 57 5.39 -2.50 -11.88
C ILE A 57 5.81 -3.13 -13.21
N LYS A 58 6.69 -2.43 -13.93
CA LYS A 58 7.26 -2.83 -15.23
C LYS A 58 8.78 -3.00 -15.17
N SER A 59 9.42 -2.58 -14.08
CA SER A 59 10.87 -2.65 -13.88
C SER A 59 11.23 -2.94 -12.43
N LEU A 60 12.47 -3.38 -12.20
CA LEU A 60 13.00 -3.58 -10.85
C LEU A 60 13.34 -2.25 -10.15
N ASP A 61 13.54 -1.17 -10.90
CA ASP A 61 13.74 0.16 -10.33
C ASP A 61 12.46 0.64 -9.63
N GLU A 62 11.29 0.41 -10.24
CA GLU A 62 9.99 0.68 -9.61
C GLU A 62 9.75 -0.18 -8.34
N ALA A 63 10.28 -1.41 -8.31
CA ALA A 63 10.22 -2.26 -7.12
C ALA A 63 11.06 -1.69 -5.97
N GLU A 64 12.24 -1.13 -6.27
CA GLU A 64 13.12 -0.46 -5.31
C GLU A 64 12.49 0.84 -4.79
N GLU A 65 11.84 1.62 -5.66
CA GLU A 65 11.06 2.81 -5.26
C GLU A 65 9.93 2.44 -4.30
N ASN A 66 9.15 1.40 -4.61
CA ASN A 66 8.11 0.88 -3.73
C ASN A 66 8.67 0.44 -2.38
N LYS A 67 9.82 -0.25 -2.37
CA LYS A 67 10.49 -0.62 -1.11
C LYS A 67 10.80 0.62 -0.28
N GLN A 68 11.38 1.66 -0.88
CA GLN A 68 11.74 2.88 -0.17
C GLN A 68 10.50 3.57 0.43
N GLU A 69 9.39 3.62 -0.32
CA GLU A 69 8.12 4.14 0.19
C GLU A 69 7.61 3.37 1.41
N TYR A 70 7.72 2.03 1.41
CA TYR A 70 7.37 1.21 2.57
C TYR A 70 8.31 1.43 3.76
N LEU A 71 9.62 1.60 3.55
CA LEU A 71 10.56 1.90 4.63
C LEU A 71 10.24 3.24 5.30
N ASP A 72 9.88 4.25 4.50
CA ASP A 72 9.46 5.56 4.98
C ASP A 72 8.10 5.52 5.67
N LEU A 73 7.13 4.78 5.12
CA LEU A 73 5.83 4.51 5.73
C LEU A 73 6.00 3.89 7.11
N ILE A 74 6.84 2.86 7.23
CA ILE A 74 7.12 2.21 8.51
C ILE A 74 7.71 3.22 9.48
N GLY A 75 8.72 3.97 9.04
CA GLY A 75 9.37 5.01 9.85
C GLY A 75 8.37 6.03 10.39
N GLU A 76 7.53 6.62 9.52
CA GLU A 76 6.53 7.61 9.90
C GLU A 76 5.44 7.04 10.80
N THR A 77 4.94 5.84 10.49
CA THR A 77 3.91 5.14 11.28
C THR A 77 4.39 4.93 12.72
N GLN A 78 5.64 4.47 12.89
CA GLN A 78 6.21 4.22 14.20
C GLN A 78 6.54 5.53 14.95
N ARG A 79 7.10 6.54 14.27
CA ARG A 79 7.32 7.89 14.84
C ARG A 79 6.03 8.50 15.39
N ASN A 80 4.91 8.24 14.72
CA ASN A 80 3.60 8.79 15.09
C ASN A 80 2.82 7.91 16.08
N GLY A 81 3.40 6.81 16.57
CA GLY A 81 2.76 5.93 17.56
C GLY A 81 1.50 5.24 17.04
N ILE A 82 1.40 4.99 15.74
CA ILE A 82 0.23 4.35 15.14
C ILE A 82 0.17 2.87 15.55
N ASN A 83 -0.97 2.46 16.10
CA ASN A 83 -1.31 1.07 16.36
C ASN A 83 -1.82 0.42 15.06
N GLY A 84 -0.89 -0.15 14.29
CA GLY A 84 -1.19 -0.80 13.03
C GLY A 84 -0.07 -1.71 12.52
N ASN A 85 -0.29 -2.32 11.36
CA ASN A 85 0.67 -3.17 10.64
C ASN A 85 0.65 -2.81 9.14
N TYR A 86 1.37 -3.57 8.31
CA TYR A 86 1.57 -3.25 6.88
C TYR A 86 1.15 -4.43 6.01
N SER A 87 0.40 -4.17 4.94
CA SER A 87 0.13 -5.16 3.89
C SER A 87 1.16 -5.00 2.78
N LEU A 88 1.68 -6.12 2.27
CA LEU A 88 2.66 -6.17 1.19
C LEU A 88 2.12 -7.05 0.07
N LYS A 89 2.20 -6.57 -1.17
CA LYS A 89 1.88 -7.34 -2.38
C LYS A 89 3.18 -7.70 -3.09
N PRO A 90 3.60 -8.98 -3.09
CA PRO A 90 4.82 -9.42 -3.77
C PRO A 90 4.99 -8.93 -5.21
N THR A 91 3.90 -8.79 -5.99
CA THR A 91 4.00 -8.30 -7.36
C THR A 91 4.56 -6.87 -7.45
N SER A 92 4.24 -6.01 -6.47
CA SER A 92 4.80 -4.64 -6.36
C SER A 92 6.30 -4.62 -6.08
N PHE A 93 6.88 -5.77 -5.69
CA PHE A 93 8.31 -5.93 -5.37
C PHE A 93 9.04 -6.82 -6.37
N GLY A 94 8.43 -7.16 -7.51
CA GLY A 94 9.12 -7.89 -8.58
C GLY A 94 8.84 -9.37 -8.65
N LEU A 95 7.83 -9.92 -7.93
CA LEU A 95 7.54 -11.36 -7.95
C LEU A 95 7.40 -11.93 -9.37
N LEU A 96 6.84 -11.15 -10.31
CA LEU A 96 6.61 -11.56 -11.70
C LEU A 96 7.78 -11.23 -12.64
N ILE A 97 8.82 -10.55 -12.17
CA ILE A 97 10.00 -10.15 -12.95
C ILE A 97 11.20 -10.98 -12.49
N ASP A 98 11.55 -10.90 -11.21
CA ASP A 98 12.67 -11.60 -10.58
C ASP A 98 12.32 -11.92 -9.11
N LYS A 99 12.21 -13.23 -8.82
CA LYS A 99 11.79 -13.73 -7.50
C LYS A 99 12.85 -13.51 -6.41
N ASP A 100 14.14 -13.55 -6.77
CA ASP A 100 15.23 -13.38 -5.80
C ASP A 100 15.37 -11.91 -5.40
N VAL A 101 15.17 -11.00 -6.36
CA VAL A 101 15.06 -9.56 -6.08
C VAL A 101 13.85 -9.30 -5.21
N CYS A 102 12.67 -9.82 -5.56
CA CYS A 102 11.45 -9.69 -4.74
C CYS A 102 11.66 -10.14 -3.30
N TYR A 103 12.29 -11.30 -3.10
CA TYR A 103 12.59 -11.81 -1.76
C TYR A 103 13.48 -10.83 -0.99
N THR A 104 14.56 -10.35 -1.62
CA THR A 104 15.53 -9.44 -0.99
C THR A 104 14.86 -8.14 -0.55
N LEU A 105 14.10 -7.50 -1.44
CA LEU A 105 13.40 -6.25 -1.14
C LEU A 105 12.38 -6.43 -0.01
N MET A 106 11.53 -7.45 -0.10
CA MET A 106 10.54 -7.72 0.95
C MET A 106 11.20 -8.06 2.29
N ARG A 107 12.33 -8.77 2.28
CA ARG A 107 13.08 -9.12 3.50
C ARG A 107 13.55 -7.88 4.26
N GLU A 108 14.00 -6.85 3.54
CA GLU A 108 14.41 -5.56 4.12
C GLU A 108 13.21 -4.84 4.77
N ILE A 109 12.06 -4.79 4.10
CA ILE A 109 10.82 -4.19 4.62
C ILE A 109 10.37 -4.91 5.90
N VAL A 110 10.32 -6.24 5.85
CA VAL A 110 9.93 -7.07 7.00
C VAL A 110 10.91 -6.89 8.16
N ALA A 111 12.22 -6.82 7.90
CA ALA A 111 13.22 -6.56 8.93
C ALA A 111 13.02 -5.18 9.58
N LYS A 112 12.68 -4.16 8.80
CA LYS A 112 12.37 -2.83 9.31
C LYS A 112 11.17 -2.84 10.25
N ALA A 113 10.06 -3.46 9.85
CA ALA A 113 8.87 -3.60 10.70
C ALA A 113 9.18 -4.39 11.98
N ALA A 114 9.93 -5.50 11.86
CA ALA A 114 10.32 -6.33 13.00
C ALA A 114 11.18 -5.59 14.02
N SER A 115 12.03 -4.65 13.58
CA SER A 115 12.85 -3.83 14.51
C SER A 115 12.02 -2.96 15.46
N PHE A 116 10.74 -2.73 15.14
CA PHE A 116 9.77 -2.03 15.99
C PHE A 116 8.79 -2.99 16.70
N ASN A 117 9.10 -4.29 16.76
CA ASN A 117 8.21 -5.34 17.27
C ASN A 117 6.85 -5.36 16.56
N ASN A 118 6.86 -5.12 15.24
CA ASN A 118 5.70 -5.15 14.37
C ASN A 118 5.87 -6.20 13.26
N PHE A 119 4.86 -6.37 12.42
CA PHE A 119 4.86 -7.37 11.36
C PHE A 119 4.30 -6.82 10.04
N CYS A 120 4.59 -7.54 8.96
CA CYS A 120 3.97 -7.33 7.66
C CYS A 120 3.07 -8.52 7.34
N ARG A 121 1.93 -8.26 6.71
CA ARG A 121 1.05 -9.25 6.11
C ARG A 121 1.37 -9.35 4.63
N ILE A 122 1.62 -10.55 4.15
CA ILE A 122 1.77 -10.79 2.71
C ILE A 122 0.36 -11.03 2.18
N ASP A 123 -0.11 -10.15 1.32
CA ASP A 123 -1.41 -10.28 0.67
C ASP A 123 -1.33 -11.41 -0.37
N MET A 124 -2.35 -12.28 -0.38
CA MET A 124 -2.48 -13.28 -1.44
C MET A 124 -3.02 -12.60 -2.69
N GLU A 125 -2.35 -12.81 -3.82
CA GLU A 125 -2.68 -12.21 -5.11
C GLU A 125 -3.28 -13.29 -6.06
N ASP A 126 -3.31 -13.02 -7.36
CA ASP A 126 -3.88 -13.93 -8.35
C ASP A 126 -3.12 -15.26 -8.45
N SER A 127 -3.74 -16.28 -9.06
CA SER A 127 -3.20 -17.65 -9.13
C SER A 127 -1.78 -17.81 -9.68
N PRO A 128 -1.24 -16.96 -10.59
CA PRO A 128 0.16 -17.05 -11.01
C PRO A 128 1.16 -16.70 -9.89
N CYS A 129 0.67 -16.10 -8.80
CA CYS A 129 1.46 -15.64 -7.66
C CYS A 129 1.40 -16.59 -6.45
N THR A 130 0.65 -17.70 -6.56
CA THR A 130 0.47 -18.72 -5.52
C THR A 130 1.33 -19.96 -5.80
#